data_AF-A0A1D6MSY2-F1
#
_entry.id   AF-A0A1D6MSY2-F1
#
_cell.length_a   1.000
_cell.length_b   1.000
_cell.length_c   1.000
_cell.angle_alpha   90.00
_cell.angle_beta   90.00
_cell.angle_gamma   90.00
#
_symmetry.space_group_name_H-M   'P 1'
#
loop_
_entity.id
_entity.type
_entity.pdbx_description
1 polymer ?
#
loop_
_entity_poly.entity_id
_entity_poly.type
_entity_poly.pdbx_seq_one_letter_code
_entity_poly.pdbx_strand_id
1 'polypeptide(L)'
;MSSASGLGGKEVPSAFSVDLAAAARRLLLFLRAAPAGVGPRSVRRYEELWMPLAAEKAGVGGEAAMLVPPPDVHLVWLCHCFHHESYSAYCTSRFGRLINRPSIFDMENEEYAEDLCRDVWATHFPSEPFDLDSNEIGGNSVDNITCDNVNGEIVKMVRQYAGLADRFASLFVQEGVYHVAARRRYVRFLDLMKKVACATQECTRLVPSLDILLMWLAHQVYVDLRFN
;
A
#
# COMPACT_ATOMS: atom_id res chain seq x y z
N MET A 1 10.25 -51.79 12.54
CA MET A 1 10.62 -51.32 11.19
C MET A 1 9.41 -50.64 10.56
N SER A 2 9.62 -49.39 10.15
CA SER A 2 8.86 -48.53 9.21
C SER A 2 7.34 -48.39 9.38
N SER A 3 6.82 -47.25 9.81
CA SER A 3 6.78 -45.91 9.16
C SER A 3 5.74 -45.83 8.03
N ALA A 4 4.54 -45.34 8.36
CA ALA A 4 3.60 -44.79 7.38
C ALA A 4 3.97 -43.32 7.15
N SER A 5 4.65 -43.08 6.03
CA SER A 5 5.10 -41.79 5.54
C SER A 5 3.93 -40.90 5.13
N GLY A 6 4.02 -39.64 5.55
CA GLY A 6 3.02 -38.61 5.33
C GLY A 6 2.74 -38.32 3.86
N LEU A 7 1.46 -38.07 3.58
CA LEU A 7 1.01 -37.40 2.37
C LEU A 7 1.52 -35.95 2.40
N GLY A 8 2.68 -35.76 1.78
CA GLY A 8 3.17 -34.44 1.39
C GLY A 8 2.17 -33.80 0.43
N GLY A 9 1.41 -32.83 0.94
CA GLY A 9 0.61 -31.95 0.10
C GLY A 9 1.55 -31.25 -0.87
N LYS A 10 1.44 -31.58 -2.16
CA LYS A 10 2.08 -30.82 -3.24
C LYS A 10 1.63 -29.37 -3.12
N GLU A 11 2.53 -28.49 -2.70
CA GLU A 11 2.32 -27.05 -2.80
C GLU A 11 2.19 -26.71 -4.28
N VAL A 12 1.01 -26.22 -4.65
CA VAL A 12 0.76 -25.65 -5.97
C VAL A 12 1.70 -24.44 -6.12
N PRO A 13 2.50 -24.34 -7.20
CA PRO A 13 3.39 -23.21 -7.43
C PRO A 13 2.62 -21.89 -7.36
N SER A 14 3.24 -20.86 -6.78
CA SER A 14 2.62 -19.55 -6.60
C SER A 14 2.15 -18.96 -7.93
N ALA A 15 0.84 -18.69 -8.05
CA ALA A 15 0.26 -17.98 -9.19
C ALA A 15 0.59 -16.47 -9.20
N PHE A 16 1.27 -15.97 -8.17
CA PHE A 16 1.65 -14.56 -8.05
C PHE A 16 3.17 -14.41 -8.22
N SER A 17 3.59 -13.34 -8.90
CA SER A 17 5.00 -12.97 -9.08
C SER A 17 5.71 -12.56 -7.79
N VAL A 18 4.96 -12.29 -6.71
CA VAL A 18 5.45 -11.90 -5.38
C VAL A 18 4.91 -12.87 -4.33
N ASP A 19 5.70 -13.15 -3.28
CA ASP A 19 5.18 -13.84 -2.09
C ASP A 19 4.16 -12.94 -1.38
N LEU A 20 2.87 -13.16 -1.70
CA LEU A 20 1.76 -12.41 -1.14
C LEU A 20 1.69 -12.49 0.39
N ALA A 21 2.13 -13.61 1.00
CA ALA A 21 2.13 -13.72 2.46
C ALA A 21 3.20 -12.81 3.08
N ALA A 22 4.38 -12.70 2.45
CA ALA A 22 5.40 -11.75 2.85
C ALA A 22 4.96 -10.31 2.62
N ALA A 23 4.36 -10.01 1.47
CA ALA A 23 3.82 -8.69 1.16
C ALA A 23 2.77 -8.23 2.19
N ALA A 24 1.86 -9.12 2.57
CA ALA A 24 0.85 -8.86 3.60
C ALA A 24 1.47 -8.58 4.98
N ARG A 25 2.53 -9.31 5.37
CA ARG A 25 3.27 -9.03 6.61
C ARG A 25 3.91 -7.65 6.59
N ARG A 26 4.56 -7.27 5.47
CA ARG A 26 5.18 -5.94 5.32
C ARG A 26 4.15 -4.83 5.39
N LEU A 27 3.03 -4.98 4.68
CA LEU A 27 1.92 -4.03 4.75
C LEU A 27 1.41 -3.87 6.19
N LEU A 28 1.24 -4.97 6.92
CA LEU A 28 0.78 -4.93 8.29
C LEU A 28 1.77 -4.23 9.23
N LEU A 29 3.07 -4.49 9.09
CA LEU A 29 4.12 -3.82 9.86
C LEU A 29 4.09 -2.31 9.61
N PHE A 30 4.01 -1.90 8.34
CA PHE A 30 3.90 -0.49 7.98
C PHE A 30 2.64 0.15 8.59
N LEU A 31 1.46 -0.46 8.42
CA LEU A 31 0.20 0.11 8.92
C LEU A 31 0.22 0.32 10.45
N ARG A 32 0.94 -0.52 11.20
CA ARG A 32 1.08 -0.39 12.65
C ARG A 32 2.08 0.69 13.06
N ALA A 33 3.10 0.92 12.26
CA ALA A 33 4.10 1.98 12.47
C ALA A 33 3.65 3.33 11.88
N ALA A 34 2.59 3.33 11.08
CA ALA A 34 2.12 4.52 10.37
C ALA A 34 1.76 5.66 11.34
N PRO A 35 2.10 6.91 10.98
CA PRO A 35 1.86 8.03 11.86
C PRO A 35 0.36 8.26 12.07
N ALA A 36 0.00 8.66 13.29
CA ALA A 36 -1.36 9.10 13.58
C ALA A 36 -1.61 10.49 12.98
N GLY A 37 -2.87 10.77 12.61
CA GLY A 37 -3.30 12.11 12.22
C GLY A 37 -3.16 12.46 10.75
N VAL A 38 -2.73 11.54 9.86
CA VAL A 38 -2.58 11.80 8.41
C VAL A 38 -3.82 12.50 7.85
N GLY A 39 -3.59 13.66 7.23
CA GLY A 39 -4.65 14.60 6.88
C GLY A 39 -4.31 15.48 5.67
N PRO A 40 -4.93 16.66 5.53
CA PRO A 40 -4.76 17.52 4.36
C PRO A 40 -3.30 17.91 4.05
N ARG A 41 -2.46 18.14 5.07
CA ARG A 41 -1.03 18.45 4.88
C ARG A 41 -0.28 17.27 4.24
N SER A 42 -0.52 16.05 4.70
CA SER A 42 0.09 14.84 4.12
C SER A 42 -0.39 14.60 2.69
N VAL A 43 -1.67 14.88 2.40
CA VAL A 43 -2.20 14.79 1.03
C VAL A 43 -1.57 15.85 0.12
N ARG A 44 -1.41 17.09 0.60
CA ARG A 44 -0.67 18.13 -0.15
C ARG A 44 0.77 17.70 -0.43
N ARG A 45 1.50 17.21 0.58
CA ARG A 45 2.89 16.71 0.40
C ARG A 45 2.94 15.56 -0.60
N TYR A 46 1.96 14.67 -0.57
CA TYR A 46 1.82 13.60 -1.56
C TYR A 46 1.59 14.14 -2.99
N GLU A 47 0.62 15.03 -3.18
CA GLU A 47 0.20 15.50 -4.50
C GLU A 47 1.18 16.49 -5.14
N GLU A 48 1.73 17.41 -4.36
CA GLU A 48 2.52 18.55 -4.84
C GLU A 48 4.03 18.31 -4.77
N LEU A 49 4.51 17.45 -3.86
CA LEU A 49 5.95 17.26 -3.64
C LEU A 49 6.38 15.86 -4.06
N TRP A 50 5.79 14.83 -3.45
CA TRP A 50 6.24 13.46 -3.64
C TRP A 50 5.95 12.92 -5.04
N MET A 51 4.71 12.99 -5.52
CA MET A 51 4.36 12.40 -6.82
C MET A 51 5.14 13.03 -7.99
N PRO A 52 5.34 14.37 -8.05
CA PRO A 52 6.23 14.97 -9.04
C PRO A 52 7.69 14.50 -8.91
N LEU A 53 8.24 14.43 -7.70
CA LEU A 53 9.61 13.94 -7.47
C LEU A 53 9.75 12.47 -7.91
N ALA A 54 8.82 11.61 -7.53
CA ALA A 54 8.81 10.20 -7.91
C ALA A 54 8.70 10.04 -9.43
N ALA A 55 7.91 10.88 -10.10
CA ALA A 55 7.81 10.88 -11.56
C ALA A 55 9.11 11.34 -12.23
N GLU A 56 9.79 12.36 -11.69
CA GLU A 56 11.09 12.84 -12.20
C GLU A 56 12.18 11.78 -12.06
N LYS A 57 12.27 11.12 -10.89
CA LYS A 57 13.30 10.11 -10.60
C LYS A 57 13.01 8.74 -11.22
N ALA A 58 11.80 8.50 -11.73
CA ALA A 58 11.48 7.25 -12.40
C ALA A 58 12.32 7.06 -13.66
N GLY A 59 12.90 5.87 -13.83
CA GLY A 59 13.77 5.54 -14.95
C GLY A 59 13.06 5.58 -16.31
N VAL A 60 13.85 5.59 -17.39
CA VAL A 60 13.33 5.48 -18.77
C VAL A 60 12.62 4.13 -18.90
N GLY A 61 11.28 4.16 -18.95
CA GLY A 61 10.42 2.96 -18.92
C GLY A 61 9.52 2.86 -17.68
N GLY A 62 9.54 3.83 -16.77
CA GLY A 62 8.65 3.85 -15.60
C GLY A 62 9.13 2.96 -14.45
N GLU A 63 10.41 2.56 -14.47
CA GLU A 63 11.02 1.88 -13.33
C GLU A 63 11.00 2.79 -12.10
N ALA A 64 10.52 2.26 -10.97
CA ALA A 64 10.40 3.02 -9.74
C ALA A 64 11.78 3.39 -9.20
N ALA A 65 11.99 4.65 -8.85
CA ALA A 65 13.17 5.06 -8.11
C ALA A 65 13.21 4.33 -6.77
N MET A 66 14.41 3.92 -6.34
CA MET A 66 14.65 3.27 -5.05
C MET A 66 14.60 4.31 -3.91
N LEU A 67 13.45 4.97 -3.74
CA LEU A 67 13.20 6.02 -2.77
C LEU A 67 11.93 5.68 -1.97
N VAL A 68 12.04 5.74 -0.65
CA VAL A 68 10.90 5.54 0.26
C VAL A 68 10.40 6.90 0.75
N PRO A 69 9.12 7.27 0.54
CA PRO A 69 8.61 8.57 0.95
C PRO A 69 8.61 8.76 2.47
N PRO A 70 8.46 10.01 2.93
CA PRO A 70 8.04 10.31 4.30
C PRO A 70 6.89 9.41 4.79
N PRO A 71 6.86 8.97 6.05
CA PRO A 71 5.87 8.00 6.54
C PRO A 71 4.40 8.41 6.34
N ASP A 72 4.07 9.69 6.52
CA ASP A 72 2.71 10.22 6.32
C ASP A 72 2.31 10.22 4.84
N VAL A 73 3.22 10.64 3.97
CA VAL A 73 3.08 10.60 2.50
C VAL A 73 2.96 9.17 2.01
N HIS A 74 3.74 8.25 2.59
CA HIS A 74 3.72 6.83 2.26
C HIS A 74 2.36 6.21 2.57
N LEU A 75 1.75 6.57 3.71
CA LEU A 75 0.39 6.13 4.04
C LEU A 75 -0.64 6.67 3.04
N VAL A 76 -0.54 7.95 2.64
CA VAL A 76 -1.43 8.52 1.60
C VAL A 76 -1.29 7.76 0.30
N TRP A 77 -0.06 7.49 -0.14
CA TRP A 77 0.21 6.77 -1.37
C TRP A 77 -0.36 5.33 -1.32
N LEU A 78 -0.18 4.64 -0.19
CA LEU A 78 -0.78 3.33 0.06
C LEU A 78 -2.30 3.36 -0.06
N CYS A 79 -2.95 4.32 0.59
CA CYS A 79 -4.40 4.46 0.54
C CYS A 79 -4.90 4.69 -0.89
N HIS A 80 -4.20 5.52 -1.67
CA HIS A 80 -4.54 5.75 -3.07
C HIS A 80 -4.35 4.47 -3.92
N CYS A 81 -3.28 3.71 -3.69
CA CYS A 81 -3.04 2.44 -4.39
C CYS A 81 -4.10 1.36 -4.11
N PHE A 82 -4.81 1.40 -2.97
CA PHE A 82 -5.95 0.51 -2.73
C PHE A 82 -7.13 0.77 -3.68
N HIS A 83 -7.14 1.91 -4.37
CA HIS A 83 -8.09 2.29 -5.41
C HIS A 83 -7.39 2.34 -6.77
N HIS A 84 -7.00 1.18 -7.30
CA HIS A 84 -6.15 1.07 -8.50
C HIS A 84 -6.63 1.91 -9.69
N GLU A 85 -7.94 1.92 -9.98
CA GLU A 85 -8.51 2.72 -11.09
C GLU A 85 -8.29 4.22 -10.87
N SER A 86 -8.56 4.72 -9.66
CA SER A 86 -8.32 6.13 -9.29
C SER A 86 -6.83 6.47 -9.36
N TYR A 87 -5.97 5.60 -8.83
CA TYR A 87 -4.53 5.79 -8.85
C TYR A 87 -3.96 5.84 -10.27
N SER A 88 -4.39 4.93 -11.12
CA SER A 88 -3.98 4.86 -12.52
C SER A 88 -4.44 6.10 -13.30
N ALA A 89 -5.69 6.52 -13.12
CA ALA A 89 -6.23 7.73 -13.75
C ALA A 89 -5.50 8.99 -13.26
N TYR A 90 -5.19 9.08 -11.97
CA TYR A 90 -4.40 10.17 -11.39
C TYR A 90 -3.00 10.24 -12.00
N CYS A 91 -2.29 9.11 -12.07
CA CYS A 91 -0.93 9.08 -12.62
C CYS A 91 -0.91 9.41 -14.11
N THR A 92 -1.85 8.82 -14.87
CA THR A 92 -1.96 9.04 -16.31
C THR A 92 -2.32 10.49 -16.64
N SER A 93 -3.28 11.08 -15.93
CA SER A 93 -3.69 12.46 -16.17
C SER A 93 -2.60 13.48 -15.82
N ARG A 94 -1.83 13.24 -14.75
CA ARG A 94 -0.85 14.21 -14.23
C ARG A 94 0.57 14.03 -14.77
N PHE A 95 0.96 12.80 -15.09
CA PHE A 95 2.34 12.45 -15.48
C PHE A 95 2.43 11.71 -16.82
N GLY A 96 1.29 11.41 -17.45
CA GLY A 96 1.22 10.69 -18.73
C GLY A 96 1.57 9.20 -18.65
N ARG A 97 1.83 8.67 -17.44
CA ARG A 97 2.20 7.28 -17.19
C ARG A 97 1.87 6.87 -15.76
N LEU A 98 1.79 5.57 -15.51
CA LEU A 98 1.73 5.03 -14.16
C LEU A 98 3.06 5.25 -13.43
N ILE A 99 3.00 5.75 -12.19
CA ILE A 99 4.18 5.82 -11.33
C ILE A 99 4.25 4.55 -10.50
N ASN A 100 5.27 3.75 -10.72
CA ASN A 100 5.45 2.51 -9.99
C ASN A 100 6.03 2.75 -8.59
N ARG A 101 5.69 1.84 -7.68
CA ARG A 101 6.29 1.83 -6.35
C ARG A 101 7.60 1.02 -6.36
N PRO A 102 8.59 1.42 -5.54
CA PRO A 102 9.83 0.68 -5.42
C PRO A 102 9.57 -0.75 -4.97
N SER A 103 10.27 -1.68 -5.61
CA SER A 103 10.18 -3.11 -5.34
C SER A 103 11.15 -3.53 -4.23
N ILE A 104 11.11 -2.82 -3.11
CA ILE A 104 12.00 -3.06 -1.96
C ILE A 104 11.33 -4.10 -1.04
N PHE A 105 11.95 -5.27 -0.93
CA PHE A 105 11.38 -6.42 -0.21
C PHE A 105 12.27 -6.94 0.92
N ASP A 106 13.46 -6.39 1.10
CA ASP A 106 14.36 -6.66 2.21
C ASP A 106 14.51 -5.39 3.07
N MET A 107 14.86 -5.57 4.34
CA MET A 107 14.85 -4.49 5.33
C MET A 107 16.05 -3.54 5.14
N GLU A 108 17.22 -4.07 4.80
CA GLU A 108 18.45 -3.29 4.60
C GLU A 108 18.30 -2.32 3.41
N ASN A 109 17.71 -2.78 2.30
CA ASN A 109 17.42 -1.92 1.16
C ASN A 109 16.31 -0.89 1.45
N GLU A 110 15.42 -1.15 2.42
CA GLU A 110 14.37 -0.22 2.82
C GLU A 110 14.94 0.93 3.63
N GLU A 111 15.77 0.63 4.64
CA GLU A 111 16.49 1.63 5.44
C GLU A 111 17.41 2.49 4.56
N TYR A 112 18.20 1.84 3.68
CA TYR A 112 19.04 2.56 2.73
C TYR A 112 18.24 3.49 1.79
N ALA A 113 17.10 3.02 1.27
CA ALA A 113 16.25 3.82 0.39
C ALA A 113 15.54 4.95 1.12
N GLU A 114 15.25 4.79 2.41
CA GLU A 114 14.72 5.85 3.27
C GLU A 114 15.77 6.94 3.51
N ASP A 115 16.99 6.56 3.91
CA ASP A 115 18.10 7.50 4.13
C ASP A 115 18.44 8.28 2.85
N LEU A 116 18.53 7.57 1.72
CA LEU A 116 18.72 8.22 0.42
C LEU A 116 17.57 9.19 0.11
N CYS A 117 16.33 8.80 0.39
CA CYS A 117 15.19 9.66 0.14
C CYS A 117 15.17 10.88 1.07
N ARG A 118 15.65 10.75 2.30
CA ARG A 118 15.78 11.84 3.27
C ARG A 118 16.73 12.92 2.76
N ASP A 119 17.86 12.53 2.19
CA ASP A 119 18.83 13.45 1.57
C ASP A 119 18.26 14.14 0.32
N VAL A 120 17.61 13.37 -0.56
CA VAL A 120 16.93 13.90 -1.75
C VAL A 120 15.83 14.87 -1.36
N TRP A 121 15.02 14.53 -0.35
CA TRP A 121 13.93 15.37 0.15
C TRP A 121 14.46 16.70 0.70
N ALA A 122 15.49 16.67 1.56
CA ALA A 122 16.09 17.88 2.11
C ALA A 122 16.68 18.81 1.03
N THR A 123 17.18 18.22 -0.07
CA THR A 123 17.71 18.98 -1.20
C THR A 123 16.60 19.63 -2.05
N HIS A 124 15.53 18.87 -2.36
CA HIS A 124 14.43 19.35 -3.20
C HIS A 124 13.44 20.26 -2.44
N PHE A 125 13.25 20.03 -1.15
CA PHE A 125 12.23 20.69 -0.32
C PHE A 125 12.83 21.16 1.02
N PRO A 126 13.78 22.12 1.02
CA PRO A 126 14.50 22.52 2.23
C PRO A 126 13.63 23.13 3.32
N SER A 127 12.42 23.57 2.99
CA SER A 127 11.44 24.13 3.94
C SER A 127 10.43 23.11 4.46
N GLU A 128 10.45 21.86 3.96
CA GLU A 128 9.53 20.82 4.37
C GLU A 128 10.30 19.71 5.08
N PRO A 129 10.04 19.43 6.37
CA PRO A 129 10.71 18.35 7.08
C PRO A 129 10.37 16.99 6.45
N PHE A 130 11.25 16.00 6.61
CA PHE A 130 10.97 14.64 6.17
C PHE A 130 9.94 13.99 7.10
N ASP A 131 10.23 13.92 8.40
CA ASP A 131 9.31 13.43 9.42
C ASP A 131 8.45 14.56 9.98
N LEU A 132 7.16 14.32 10.14
CA LEU A 132 6.26 15.24 10.84
C LEU A 132 6.08 14.77 12.28
N ASP A 133 6.18 15.70 13.23
CA ASP A 133 5.78 15.45 14.61
C ASP A 133 4.27 15.27 14.71
N SER A 134 3.78 14.40 15.60
CA SER A 134 2.34 14.11 15.77
C SER A 134 1.45 15.35 15.91
N ASN A 135 1.99 16.46 16.45
CA ASN A 135 1.28 17.74 16.60
C ASN A 135 1.14 18.51 15.28
N GLU A 136 2.04 18.28 14.32
CA GLU A 136 2.05 18.92 13.00
C GLU A 136 1.16 18.22 11.98
N ILE A 137 0.84 16.94 12.22
CA ILE A 137 -0.01 16.12 11.34
C ILE A 137 -1.49 16.42 11.62
N GLY A 138 -1.85 16.68 12.89
CA GLY A 138 -3.22 16.90 13.36
C GLY A 138 -3.88 18.23 12.98
N GLY A 139 -3.19 19.12 12.27
CA GLY A 139 -3.81 20.27 11.62
C GLY A 139 -4.61 21.20 12.53
N ASN A 140 -3.99 21.73 13.59
CA ASN A 140 -4.47 22.95 14.25
C ASN A 140 -3.60 24.18 13.95
N SER A 141 -2.62 24.08 13.02
CA SER A 141 -1.92 25.28 12.55
C SER A 141 -2.86 26.08 11.65
N VAL A 142 -3.22 27.26 12.13
CA VAL A 142 -3.95 28.30 11.39
C VAL A 142 -3.02 28.87 10.34
N ASP A 143 -2.73 28.09 9.31
CA ASP A 143 -2.09 28.56 8.09
C ASP A 143 -3.06 28.33 6.95
N ASN A 144 -3.26 29.39 6.16
CA ASN A 144 -4.26 29.59 5.12
C ASN A 144 -4.28 28.53 4.00
N ILE A 145 -4.54 27.26 4.33
CA ILE A 145 -4.87 26.22 3.36
C ILE A 145 -6.34 26.43 3.03
N THR A 146 -6.57 26.89 1.81
CA THR A 146 -7.88 26.96 1.18
C THR A 146 -8.69 25.71 1.55
N CYS A 147 -9.85 25.95 2.15
CA CYS A 147 -10.83 24.97 2.62
C CYS A 147 -11.38 24.05 1.51
N ASP A 148 -10.89 24.18 0.28
CA ASP A 148 -11.33 23.46 -0.91
C ASP A 148 -10.86 22.00 -0.94
N ASN A 149 -9.70 21.64 -0.35
CA ASN A 149 -9.16 20.28 -0.46
C ASN A 149 -9.57 19.33 0.69
N VAL A 150 -10.30 19.79 1.72
CA VAL A 150 -10.72 18.95 2.86
C VAL A 150 -11.68 17.82 2.42
N ASN A 151 -12.32 18.00 1.27
CA ASN A 151 -13.19 17.02 0.61
C ASN A 151 -12.59 16.39 -0.66
N GLY A 152 -11.29 16.54 -0.90
CA GLY A 152 -10.61 15.86 -2.00
C GLY A 152 -10.77 14.35 -1.93
N GLU A 153 -10.85 13.69 -3.08
CA GLU A 153 -11.07 12.23 -3.17
C GLU A 153 -10.00 11.45 -2.38
N ILE A 154 -8.73 11.85 -2.48
CA ILE A 154 -7.62 11.19 -1.77
C ILE A 154 -7.76 11.38 -0.25
N VAL A 155 -8.21 12.56 0.22
CA VAL A 155 -8.47 12.78 1.65
C VAL A 155 -9.58 11.84 2.15
N LYS A 156 -10.63 11.61 1.35
CA LYS A 156 -11.68 10.63 1.70
C LYS A 156 -11.13 9.21 1.76
N MET A 157 -10.27 8.81 0.82
CA MET A 157 -9.62 7.50 0.83
C MET A 157 -8.79 7.30 2.10
N VAL A 158 -7.94 8.28 2.46
CA VAL A 158 -7.14 8.24 3.68
C VAL A 158 -8.03 8.09 4.92
N ARG A 159 -9.13 8.85 5.01
CA ARG A 159 -10.09 8.72 6.12
C ARG A 159 -10.79 7.37 6.16
N GLN A 160 -11.12 6.78 5.00
CA GLN A 160 -11.74 5.45 4.92
C GLN A 160 -10.84 4.35 5.51
N TYR A 161 -9.52 4.49 5.32
CA TYR A 161 -8.52 3.59 5.87
C TYR A 161 -7.95 4.04 7.21
N ALA A 162 -8.43 5.15 7.78
CA ALA A 162 -8.13 5.52 9.16
C ALA A 162 -8.60 4.39 10.10
N GLY A 163 -7.74 3.97 11.03
CA GLY A 163 -8.01 2.83 11.92
C GLY A 163 -7.90 1.46 11.25
N LEU A 164 -7.38 1.36 10.02
CA LEU A 164 -7.10 0.07 9.39
C LEU A 164 -6.11 -0.77 10.23
N ALA A 165 -5.12 -0.14 10.86
CA ALA A 165 -4.19 -0.80 11.78
C ALA A 165 -4.91 -1.44 12.98
N ASP A 166 -5.89 -0.74 13.56
CA ASP A 166 -6.67 -1.21 14.70
C ASP A 166 -7.50 -2.46 14.34
N ARG A 167 -8.00 -2.53 13.11
CA ARG A 167 -8.70 -3.72 12.59
C ARG A 167 -7.80 -4.96 12.58
N PHE A 168 -6.48 -4.79 12.48
CA PHE A 168 -5.49 -5.87 12.51
C PHE A 168 -4.73 -5.95 13.85
N ALA A 169 -5.27 -5.38 14.93
CA ALA A 169 -4.56 -5.27 16.20
C ALA A 169 -4.23 -6.63 16.86
N SER A 170 -5.00 -7.67 16.57
CA SER A 170 -4.84 -9.01 17.16
C SER A 170 -3.44 -9.59 16.94
N LEU A 171 -2.81 -10.07 18.02
CA LEU A 171 -1.49 -10.72 17.96
C LEU A 171 -1.50 -11.94 17.03
N PHE A 172 -2.62 -12.66 16.95
CA PHE A 172 -2.76 -13.80 16.05
C PHE A 172 -2.61 -13.42 14.58
N VAL A 173 -2.99 -12.20 14.19
CA VAL A 173 -2.85 -11.71 12.81
C VAL A 173 -1.38 -11.51 12.45
N GLN A 174 -0.49 -11.31 13.44
CA GLN A 174 0.95 -11.11 13.21
C GLN A 174 1.69 -12.41 12.91
N GLU A 175 1.15 -13.54 13.35
CA GLU A 175 1.79 -14.85 13.20
C GLU A 175 2.01 -15.20 11.73
N GLY A 176 3.21 -15.71 11.40
CA GLY A 176 3.52 -16.11 10.03
C GLY A 176 2.55 -17.15 9.47
N VAL A 177 2.09 -18.07 10.33
CA VAL A 177 1.09 -19.09 9.99
C VAL A 177 -0.26 -18.51 9.59
N TYR A 178 -0.65 -17.36 10.17
CA TYR A 178 -1.88 -16.65 9.80
C TYR A 178 -1.81 -16.22 8.34
N HIS A 179 -0.71 -15.60 7.93
CA HIS A 179 -0.50 -15.08 6.58
C HIS A 179 -0.46 -16.20 5.53
N VAL A 180 0.19 -17.32 5.84
CA VAL A 180 0.20 -18.49 4.93
C VAL A 180 -1.21 -19.06 4.74
N ALA A 181 -1.97 -19.20 5.83
CA ALA A 181 -3.35 -19.69 5.76
C ALA A 181 -4.29 -18.71 5.05
N ALA A 182 -4.13 -17.41 5.31
CA ALA A 182 -4.88 -16.33 4.69
C ALA A 182 -4.63 -16.27 3.18
N ARG A 183 -3.38 -16.42 2.72
CA ARG A 183 -3.06 -16.55 1.28
C ARG A 183 -3.81 -17.71 0.63
N ARG A 184 -3.87 -18.87 1.28
CA ARG A 184 -4.60 -20.05 0.76
C ARG A 184 -6.10 -19.77 0.63
N ARG A 185 -6.70 -19.08 1.60
CA ARG A 185 -8.12 -18.69 1.54
C ARG A 185 -8.37 -17.61 0.49
N TYR A 186 -7.46 -16.65 0.34
CA TYR A 186 -7.53 -15.60 -0.66
C TYR A 186 -7.50 -16.14 -2.10
N VAL A 187 -6.61 -17.08 -2.42
CA VAL A 187 -6.59 -17.72 -3.76
C VAL A 187 -7.92 -18.39 -4.07
N ARG A 188 -8.48 -19.14 -3.11
CA ARG A 188 -9.80 -19.77 -3.27
C ARG A 188 -10.92 -18.75 -3.40
N PHE A 189 -10.82 -17.62 -2.71
CA PHE A 189 -11.74 -16.51 -2.84
C PHE A 189 -11.70 -15.90 -4.24
N LEU A 190 -10.52 -15.71 -4.84
CA LEU A 190 -10.40 -15.26 -6.24
C LEU A 190 -11.03 -16.25 -7.21
N ASP A 191 -10.82 -17.55 -7.02
CA ASP A 191 -11.45 -18.58 -7.85
C ASP A 191 -12.97 -18.57 -7.71
N LEU A 192 -13.49 -18.34 -6.50
CA LEU A 192 -14.92 -18.17 -6.25
C LEU A 192 -15.46 -16.93 -6.97
N MET A 193 -14.78 -15.79 -6.85
CA MET A 193 -15.15 -14.55 -7.53
C MET A 193 -15.22 -14.71 -9.05
N LYS A 194 -14.23 -15.38 -9.66
CA LYS A 194 -14.22 -15.68 -11.10
C LYS A 194 -15.42 -16.55 -11.51
N LYS A 195 -15.72 -17.59 -10.74
CA LYS A 195 -16.87 -18.48 -11.01
C LYS A 195 -18.19 -17.75 -10.89
N VAL A 196 -18.36 -16.92 -9.86
CA VAL A 196 -19.56 -16.11 -9.66
C VAL A 196 -19.73 -15.12 -10.82
N ALA A 197 -18.66 -14.40 -11.20
CA ALA A 197 -18.70 -13.47 -12.32
C ALA A 197 -19.09 -14.14 -13.65
N CYS A 198 -18.66 -15.40 -13.89
CA CYS A 198 -19.03 -16.16 -15.08
C CYS A 198 -20.45 -16.77 -15.01
N ALA A 199 -20.97 -17.06 -13.81
CA ALA A 199 -22.22 -17.80 -13.62
C ALA A 199 -23.46 -16.91 -13.41
N THR A 200 -23.28 -15.72 -12.85
CA THR A 200 -24.38 -14.81 -12.52
C THR A 200 -24.20 -13.48 -13.24
N GLN A 201 -25.24 -13.02 -13.94
CA GLN A 201 -25.28 -11.71 -14.59
C GLN A 201 -25.52 -10.56 -13.59
N GLU A 202 -25.68 -10.88 -12.30
CA GLU A 202 -25.90 -9.96 -11.20
C GLU A 202 -24.65 -9.80 -10.31
N CYS A 203 -24.42 -8.57 -9.83
CA CYS A 203 -23.32 -8.25 -8.93
C CYS A 203 -23.54 -8.87 -7.54
N THR A 204 -22.90 -10.01 -7.26
CA THR A 204 -22.93 -10.61 -5.91
C THR A 204 -22.02 -9.82 -4.96
N ARG A 205 -22.60 -9.27 -3.88
CA ARG A 205 -21.85 -8.53 -2.85
C ARG A 205 -21.27 -9.49 -1.81
N LEU A 206 -20.02 -9.92 -2.00
CA LEU A 206 -19.28 -10.66 -0.97
C LEU A 206 -18.60 -9.69 0.00
N VAL A 207 -18.76 -9.94 1.30
CA VAL A 207 -18.00 -9.21 2.33
C VAL A 207 -16.79 -10.06 2.70
N PRO A 208 -15.55 -9.59 2.42
CA PRO A 208 -14.36 -10.36 2.73
C PRO A 208 -14.17 -10.47 4.24
N SER A 209 -13.69 -11.63 4.70
CA SER A 209 -13.14 -11.75 6.05
C SER A 209 -11.86 -10.92 6.18
N LEU A 210 -11.47 -10.61 7.42
CA LEU A 210 -10.33 -9.73 7.72
C LEU A 210 -9.02 -10.19 7.04
N ASP A 211 -8.80 -11.50 7.00
CA ASP A 211 -7.61 -12.10 6.39
C ASP A 211 -7.62 -12.03 4.85
N ILE A 212 -8.80 -12.17 4.23
CA ILE A 212 -9.00 -11.96 2.79
C ILE A 212 -8.79 -10.48 2.46
N LEU A 213 -9.29 -9.57 3.30
CA LEU A 213 -9.08 -8.13 3.15
C LEU A 213 -7.59 -7.78 3.20
N LEU A 214 -6.84 -8.29 4.18
CA LEU A 214 -5.38 -8.06 4.26
C LEU A 214 -4.66 -8.53 3.00
N MET A 215 -4.99 -9.73 2.52
CA MET A 215 -4.40 -10.30 1.30
C MET A 215 -4.76 -9.49 0.06
N TRP A 216 -6.00 -9.01 -0.03
CA TRP A 216 -6.45 -8.16 -1.14
C TRP A 216 -5.71 -6.81 -1.14
N LEU A 217 -5.59 -6.14 0.00
CA LEU A 217 -4.85 -4.88 0.09
C LEU A 217 -3.37 -5.06 -0.29
N ALA A 218 -2.75 -6.17 0.14
CA ALA A 218 -1.39 -6.50 -0.28
C ALA A 218 -1.29 -6.82 -1.78
N HIS A 219 -2.28 -7.49 -2.36
CA HIS A 219 -2.35 -7.75 -3.80
C HIS A 219 -2.37 -6.43 -4.59
N GLN A 220 -3.27 -5.51 -4.23
CA GLN A 220 -3.43 -4.22 -4.90
C GLN A 220 -2.14 -3.40 -4.90
N VAL A 221 -1.34 -3.49 -3.83
CA VAL A 221 -0.10 -2.70 -3.68
C VAL A 221 1.12 -3.37 -4.32
N TYR A 222 1.29 -4.68 -4.15
CA TYR A 222 2.56 -5.34 -4.49
C TYR A 222 2.51 -6.21 -5.74
N VAL A 223 1.32 -6.52 -6.24
CA VAL A 223 1.13 -7.44 -7.37
C VAL A 223 0.47 -6.71 -8.56
N ASP A 224 -0.66 -6.02 -8.35
CA ASP A 224 -1.43 -5.41 -9.46
C ASP A 224 -0.75 -4.18 -10.09
N LEU A 225 0.03 -3.42 -9.31
CA LEU A 225 0.77 -2.25 -9.84
C LEU A 225 1.92 -2.62 -10.80
N ARG A 226 2.17 -3.90 -11.07
CA ARG A 226 3.30 -4.37 -11.91
C ARG A 226 2.90 -4.82 -13.31
N PHE A 227 1.61 -4.83 -13.65
CA PHE A 227 1.11 -5.47 -14.87
C PHE A 227 0.48 -4.52 -15.90
N ASN A 228 0.71 -3.20 -15.80
CA ASN A 228 0.35 -2.23 -16.84
C ASN A 228 1.59 -1.51 -17.39
#